data_AF-A0A832HEE4-F1
#
_entry.id   AF-A0A832HEE4-F1
#
_cell.length_a   1.000
_cell.length_b   1.000
_cell.length_c   1.000
_cell.angle_alpha   90.00
_cell.angle_beta   90.00
_cell.angle_gamma   90.00
#
_symmetry.space_group_name_H-M   'P 1'
#
loop_
_entity.id
_entity.type
_entity.pdbx_description
1 polymer ?
#
loop_
_entity_poly.entity_id
_entity_poly.type
_entity_poly.pdbx_seq_one_letter_code
_entity_poly.pdbx_strand_id
1 'polypeptide(L)'
;MPDKAYEQWLKHTRARLAAAAQQARPLIDQQRFAEAEALLRAVDSDIYGAVALGQLYTSALQDLIATGQLVAQRPHAEKLFERALHYRAAAPEPHTPEEAARNTDIYNDALTSLVALLGYNPTHGRP
;
A
#
# COMPACT_ATOMS: atom_id res chain seq x y z
N MET A 1 13.37 12.27 -23.41
CA MET A 1 12.01 12.84 -23.23
C MET A 1 11.04 11.68 -23.20
N PRO A 2 10.09 11.62 -22.25
CA PRO A 2 9.09 10.56 -22.26
C PRO A 2 8.30 10.65 -23.57
N ASP A 3 7.99 9.49 -24.14
CA ASP A 3 7.11 9.42 -25.30
C ASP A 3 5.72 9.91 -24.89
N LYS A 4 5.13 10.85 -25.65
CA LYS A 4 3.79 11.40 -25.38
C LYS A 4 2.73 10.29 -25.29
N ALA A 5 2.91 9.20 -26.04
CA ALA A 5 2.03 8.04 -25.96
C ALA A 5 2.10 7.35 -24.59
N TYR A 6 3.31 7.22 -24.02
CA TYR A 6 3.53 6.65 -22.69
C TYR A 6 2.93 7.54 -21.59
N GLU A 7 3.09 8.87 -21.69
CA GLU A 7 2.50 9.80 -20.72
C GLU A 7 0.97 9.75 -20.72
N GLN A 8 0.35 9.67 -21.91
CA GLN A 8 -1.09 9.54 -22.05
C GLN A 8 -1.60 8.21 -21.49
N TRP A 9 -0.89 7.11 -21.80
CA TRP A 9 -1.20 5.79 -21.24
C TRP A 9 -1.12 5.81 -19.71
N LEU A 10 -0.04 6.35 -19.14
CA LEU A 10 0.14 6.42 -17.69
C LEU A 10 -0.95 7.27 -17.01
N LYS A 11 -1.32 8.40 -17.62
CA LYS A 11 -2.43 9.24 -17.13
C LYS A 11 -3.75 8.46 -17.14
N HIS A 12 -4.02 7.70 -18.19
CA HIS A 12 -5.24 6.91 -18.31
C HIS A 12 -5.28 5.76 -17.29
N THR A 13 -4.19 5.00 -17.15
CA THR A 13 -4.06 3.92 -16.16
C THR A 13 -4.25 4.44 -14.74
N ARG A 14 -3.61 5.57 -14.39
CA ARG A 14 -3.78 6.21 -13.07
C ARG A 14 -5.23 6.62 -12.80
N ALA A 15 -5.92 7.19 -13.79
CA ALA A 15 -7.33 7.57 -13.64
C ALA A 15 -8.23 6.35 -13.39
N ARG A 16 -8.00 5.25 -14.12
CA ARG A 16 -8.74 3.99 -13.92
C ARG A 16 -8.46 3.37 -12.55
N LEU A 17 -7.20 3.35 -12.12
CA LEU A 17 -6.82 2.86 -10.80
C LEU A 17 -7.43 3.71 -9.68
N ALA A 18 -7.46 5.03 -9.82
CA ALA A 18 -8.11 5.91 -8.86
C ALA A 18 -9.62 5.63 -8.75
N ALA A 19 -10.31 5.42 -9.87
CA ALA A 19 -11.72 5.04 -9.88
C ALA A 19 -11.96 3.66 -9.26
N ALA A 20 -11.10 2.68 -9.54
CA ALA A 20 -11.16 1.35 -8.92
C ALA A 20 -10.91 1.43 -7.40
N ALA A 21 -9.96 2.25 -6.96
CA ALA A 21 -9.67 2.47 -5.54
C ALA A 21 -10.87 3.07 -4.78
N GLN A 22 -11.59 4.02 -5.40
CA GLN A 22 -12.82 4.57 -4.81
C GLN A 22 -13.90 3.49 -4.62
N GLN A 23 -14.04 2.56 -5.56
CA GLN A 23 -14.99 1.44 -5.46
C GLN A 23 -14.52 0.37 -4.47
N ALA A 24 -13.20 0.14 -4.39
CA ALA A 24 -12.60 -0.84 -3.50
C ALA A 24 -12.64 -0.39 -2.02
N ARG A 25 -12.69 0.92 -1.76
CA ARG A 25 -12.68 1.44 -0.39
C ARG A 25 -13.79 0.90 0.52
N PRO A 26 -15.09 0.95 0.16
CA PRO A 26 -16.15 0.38 1.00
C PRO A 26 -16.01 -1.14 1.19
N LEU A 27 -15.37 -1.86 0.26
CA LEU A 27 -15.08 -3.29 0.44
C LEU A 27 -14.02 -3.52 1.52
N ILE A 28 -13.01 -2.64 1.60
CA ILE A 28 -12.01 -2.66 2.68
C ILE A 28 -12.66 -2.42 4.03
N ASP A 29 -13.55 -1.45 4.14
CA ASP A 29 -14.27 -1.15 5.38
C ASP A 29 -15.15 -2.35 5.82
N GLN A 30 -15.62 -3.15 4.87
CA GLN A 30 -16.35 -4.41 5.08
C GLN A 30 -15.44 -5.64 5.27
N GLN A 31 -14.12 -5.46 5.32
CA GLN A 31 -13.11 -6.54 5.40
C GLN A 31 -13.12 -7.52 4.21
N ARG A 32 -13.72 -7.12 3.08
CA ARG A 32 -13.78 -7.88 1.81
C ARG A 32 -12.54 -7.62 0.95
N PHE A 33 -11.37 -7.89 1.52
CA PHE A 33 -10.07 -7.52 0.94
C PHE A 33 -9.79 -8.15 -0.42
N ALA A 34 -10.13 -9.43 -0.61
CA ALA A 34 -9.89 -10.12 -1.87
C ALA A 34 -10.65 -9.48 -3.03
N GLU A 35 -11.87 -9.00 -2.78
CA GLU A 35 -12.69 -8.33 -3.79
C GLU A 35 -12.18 -6.92 -4.08
N ALA A 36 -11.78 -6.19 -3.05
CA ALA A 36 -11.08 -4.90 -3.21
C ALA A 36 -9.82 -5.04 -4.09
N GLU A 37 -9.03 -6.09 -3.84
CA GLU A 37 -7.82 -6.39 -4.59
C GLU A 37 -8.10 -6.78 -6.04
N ALA A 38 -9.14 -7.58 -6.26
CA ALA A 38 -9.55 -7.98 -7.60
C ALA A 38 -9.94 -6.76 -8.46
N LEU A 39 -10.59 -5.73 -7.88
CA LEU A 39 -10.94 -4.51 -8.61
C LEU A 39 -9.72 -3.76 -9.15
N LEU A 40 -8.67 -3.62 -8.34
CA LEU A 40 -7.45 -2.95 -8.79
C LEU A 40 -6.62 -3.82 -9.74
N ARG A 41 -6.52 -5.13 -9.46
CA ARG A 41 -5.81 -6.09 -10.34
C ARG A 41 -6.47 -6.23 -11.71
N ALA A 42 -7.78 -6.01 -11.82
CA ALA A 42 -8.49 -5.98 -13.11
C ALA A 42 -8.11 -4.76 -13.97
N VAL A 43 -7.56 -3.70 -13.36
CA VAL A 43 -7.03 -2.54 -14.09
C VAL A 43 -5.57 -2.75 -14.46
N ASP A 44 -4.76 -3.19 -13.49
CA ASP A 44 -3.33 -3.45 -13.65
C ASP A 44 -2.93 -4.55 -12.66
N SER A 45 -2.47 -5.69 -13.15
CA SER A 45 -2.04 -6.83 -12.32
C SER A 45 -0.62 -6.68 -11.79
N ASP A 46 0.10 -5.65 -12.24
CA ASP A 46 1.54 -5.53 -12.14
C ASP A 46 1.90 -4.37 -11.18
N ILE A 47 2.90 -3.57 -11.55
CA ILE A 47 3.52 -2.57 -10.67
C ILE A 47 2.52 -1.48 -10.26
N TYR A 48 1.74 -0.93 -11.19
CA TYR A 48 0.87 0.21 -10.87
C TYR A 48 -0.32 -0.22 -10.01
N GLY A 49 -0.83 -1.44 -10.23
CA GLY A 49 -1.85 -2.05 -9.37
C GLY A 49 -1.34 -2.28 -7.95
N ALA A 50 -0.14 -2.87 -7.80
CA ALA A 50 0.48 -3.09 -6.49
C ALA A 50 0.72 -1.77 -5.74
N VAL A 51 1.23 -0.74 -6.42
CA VAL A 51 1.41 0.60 -5.84
C VAL A 51 0.08 1.19 -5.37
N ALA A 52 -0.97 1.11 -6.20
CA ALA A 52 -2.29 1.61 -5.85
C ALA A 52 -2.91 0.85 -4.67
N LEU A 53 -2.71 -0.47 -4.57
CA LEU A 53 -3.13 -1.26 -3.41
C LEU A 53 -2.39 -0.87 -2.13
N GLY A 54 -1.07 -0.69 -2.20
CA GLY A 54 -0.28 -0.21 -1.06
C GLY A 54 -0.75 1.16 -0.56
N GLN A 55 -1.06 2.08 -1.47
CA GLN A 55 -1.63 3.39 -1.15
C GLN A 55 -3.03 3.30 -0.53
N LEU A 56 -3.90 2.46 -1.10
CA LEU A 56 -5.26 2.27 -0.63
C LEU A 56 -5.31 1.74 0.81
N TYR A 57 -4.51 0.71 1.12
CA TYR A 57 -4.44 0.17 2.48
C TYR A 57 -3.79 1.15 3.46
N THR A 58 -2.77 1.89 3.03
CA THR A 58 -2.14 2.92 3.86
C THR A 58 -3.13 4.03 4.20
N SER A 59 -3.92 4.50 3.23
CA SER A 59 -4.96 5.51 3.45
C SER A 59 -6.07 5.01 4.38
N ALA A 60 -6.52 3.76 4.21
CA ALA A 60 -7.51 3.18 5.12
C ALA A 60 -7.00 3.11 6.57
N LEU A 61 -5.72 2.74 6.76
CA LEU A 61 -5.08 2.73 8.08
C LEU A 61 -4.98 4.14 8.68
N GLN A 62 -4.61 5.14 7.87
CA GLN A 62 -4.56 6.55 8.28
C GLN A 62 -5.93 7.06 8.75
N ASP A 63 -7.00 6.66 8.09
CA ASP A 63 -8.36 7.07 8.47
C ASP A 63 -8.78 6.46 9.83
N LEU A 64 -8.38 5.22 10.13
CA LEU A 64 -8.59 4.63 11.47
C LEU A 64 -7.83 5.39 12.56
N ILE A 65 -6.63 5.88 12.24
CA ILE A 65 -5.83 6.70 13.16
C ILE A 65 -6.51 8.06 13.36
N ALA A 66 -6.87 8.75 12.28
CA ALA A 66 -7.46 10.08 12.29
C ALA A 66 -8.82 10.11 13.02
N THR A 67 -9.60 9.04 12.92
CA THR A 67 -10.90 8.88 13.61
C THR A 67 -10.76 8.36 15.04
N GLY A 68 -9.55 8.06 15.53
CA GLY A 68 -9.31 7.50 16.85
C GLY A 68 -9.81 6.06 17.02
N GLN A 69 -10.12 5.37 15.93
CA GLN A 69 -10.69 4.01 15.93
C GLN A 69 -9.64 2.90 15.94
N LEU A 70 -8.34 3.24 15.85
CA LEU A 70 -7.24 2.27 15.81
C LEU A 70 -7.32 1.19 16.91
N VAL A 71 -7.58 1.60 18.16
CA VAL A 71 -7.66 0.66 19.30
C VAL A 71 -8.92 -0.19 19.25
N ALA A 72 -10.07 0.44 18.92
CA ALA A 72 -11.35 -0.24 18.85
C ALA A 72 -11.42 -1.26 17.70
N GLN A 73 -10.71 -0.99 16.60
CA GLN A 73 -10.67 -1.81 15.40
C GLN A 73 -9.31 -2.50 15.21
N ARG A 74 -8.60 -2.81 16.29
CA ARG A 74 -7.23 -3.34 16.24
C ARG A 74 -7.04 -4.52 15.27
N PRO A 75 -7.89 -5.58 15.25
CA PRO A 75 -7.71 -6.69 14.31
C PRO A 75 -7.81 -6.24 12.83
N HIS A 76 -8.69 -5.28 12.55
CA HIS A 76 -8.83 -4.71 11.22
C HIS A 76 -7.60 -3.86 10.85
N ALA A 77 -7.14 -3.01 11.76
CA ALA A 77 -5.93 -2.21 11.58
C ALA A 77 -4.68 -3.06 11.35
N GLU A 78 -4.52 -4.18 12.07
CA GLU A 78 -3.44 -5.15 11.86
C GLU A 78 -3.49 -5.73 10.45
N LYS A 79 -4.68 -6.09 9.93
CA LYS A 79 -4.84 -6.56 8.56
C LYS A 79 -4.53 -5.49 7.50
N LEU A 80 -4.94 -4.24 7.74
CA LEU A 80 -4.59 -3.13 6.86
C LEU A 80 -3.07 -2.90 6.83
N PHE A 81 -2.42 -2.96 8.00
CA PHE A 81 -0.98 -2.82 8.12
C PHE A 81 -0.22 -3.93 7.39
N GLU A 82 -0.58 -5.20 7.63
CA GLU A 82 0.03 -6.36 6.96
C GLU A 82 -0.07 -6.25 5.44
N ARG A 83 -1.26 -5.89 4.93
CA ARG A 83 -1.48 -5.74 3.48
C ARG A 83 -0.76 -4.53 2.91
N ALA A 84 -0.78 -3.39 3.59
CA ALA A 84 -0.02 -2.22 3.17
C ALA A 84 1.48 -2.55 3.09
N LEU A 85 2.02 -3.26 4.09
CA LEU A 85 3.42 -3.68 4.08
C LEU A 85 3.71 -4.64 2.93
N HIS A 86 2.87 -5.66 2.72
CA HIS A 86 3.02 -6.61 1.63
C HIS A 86 3.13 -5.93 0.26
N TYR A 87 2.22 -5.01 -0.06
CA TYR A 87 2.21 -4.35 -1.36
C TYR A 87 3.30 -3.27 -1.49
N ARG A 88 3.67 -2.59 -0.40
CA ARG A 88 4.72 -1.56 -0.44
C ARG A 88 6.14 -2.14 -0.43
N ALA A 89 6.30 -3.33 0.13
CA ALA A 89 7.56 -4.08 0.13
C ALA A 89 7.65 -5.11 -1.01
N ALA A 90 6.72 -5.05 -1.99
CA ALA A 90 6.73 -5.95 -3.13
C ALA A 90 8.00 -5.70 -3.97
N ALA A 91 8.91 -6.67 -3.94
CA ALA A 91 10.15 -6.66 -4.69
C ALA A 91 10.27 -8.00 -5.46
N PRO A 92 10.93 -8.00 -6.64
CA PRO A 92 11.19 -9.24 -7.38
C PRO A 92 12.04 -10.20 -6.55
N GLU A 93 11.94 -11.50 -6.85
CA GLU A 93 12.79 -12.51 -6.21
C GLU A 93 14.27 -12.19 -6.48
N PRO A 94 15.11 -12.11 -5.44
CA PRO A 94 16.52 -11.77 -5.64
C PRO A 94 17.27 -12.98 -6.20
N HIS A 95 18.11 -12.76 -7.20
CA HIS A 95 18.99 -13.77 -7.78
C HIS A 95 20.46 -13.58 -7.37
N THR A 96 20.75 -12.48 -6.67
CA THR A 96 22.08 -12.12 -6.16
C THR A 96 22.02 -11.64 -4.71
N PRO A 97 23.13 -11.73 -3.94
CA PRO A 97 23.20 -11.16 -2.60
C PRO A 97 22.91 -9.66 -2.56
N GLU A 98 23.33 -8.91 -3.58
CA GLU A 98 23.08 -7.46 -3.70
C GLU A 98 21.59 -7.16 -3.91
N GLU A 99 20.88 -7.97 -4.68
CA GLU A 99 19.42 -7.88 -4.81
C GLU A 99 18.71 -8.23 -3.50
N ALA A 100 19.18 -9.26 -2.78
CA ALA A 100 18.60 -9.62 -1.49
C ALA A 100 18.77 -8.50 -0.46
N ALA A 101 19.94 -7.83 -0.44
CA ALA A 101 20.19 -6.67 0.41
C ALA A 101 19.24 -5.50 0.04
N ARG A 102 19.12 -5.16 -1.25
CA ARG A 102 18.18 -4.11 -1.70
C ARG A 102 16.72 -4.42 -1.36
N ASN A 103 16.29 -5.67 -1.51
CA ASN A 103 14.94 -6.08 -1.13
C ASN A 103 14.70 -5.93 0.38
N THR A 104 15.73 -6.21 1.19
CA THR A 104 15.70 -6.01 2.64
C THR A 104 15.54 -4.52 2.97
N ASP A 105 16.28 -3.64 2.28
CA ASP A 105 16.16 -2.20 2.47
C ASP A 105 14.76 -1.69 2.10
N ILE A 106 14.21 -2.14 0.95
CA ILE A 106 12.84 -1.81 0.52
C ILE A 106 11.80 -2.22 1.58
N TYR A 107 11.93 -3.43 2.13
CA TYR A 107 11.06 -3.91 3.20
C TYR A 107 11.18 -3.05 4.46
N ASN A 108 12.41 -2.76 4.89
CA ASN A 108 12.67 -1.96 6.10
C ASN A 108 12.17 -0.52 5.97
N ASP A 109 12.28 0.09 4.80
CA ASP A 109 11.74 1.42 4.51
C ASP A 109 10.21 1.43 4.55
N ALA A 110 9.58 0.42 3.93
CA ALA A 110 8.13 0.26 4.00
C ALA A 110 7.65 0.06 5.44
N LEU A 111 8.32 -0.80 6.21
CA LEU A 111 8.02 -1.06 7.61
C LEU A 111 8.18 0.19 8.46
N THR A 112 9.34 0.86 8.38
CA THR A 112 9.64 2.09 9.13
C THR A 112 8.58 3.15 8.89
N SER A 113 8.21 3.39 7.63
CA SER A 113 7.21 4.39 7.30
C SER A 113 5.80 4.04 7.80
N LEU A 114 5.40 2.76 7.78
CA LEU A 114 4.10 2.34 8.32
C LEU A 114 4.06 2.38 9.85
N VAL A 115 5.16 2.02 10.52
CA VAL A 115 5.29 2.12 11.98
C VAL A 115 5.26 3.58 12.43
N ALA A 116 5.89 4.49 11.68
CA ALA A 116 5.82 5.93 11.92
C ALA A 116 4.38 6.46 11.86
N LEU A 117 3.53 5.94 10.96
CA LEU A 117 2.11 6.31 10.92
C LEU A 117 1.36 5.94 12.21
N LEU A 118 1.74 4.84 12.87
CA LEU A 118 1.14 4.41 14.13
C LEU A 118 1.61 5.26 15.34
N GLY A 119 2.39 6.33 15.11
CA GLY A 119 2.93 7.19 16.17
C GLY A 119 4.20 6.66 16.83
N TYR A 120 4.79 5.59 16.29
CA TYR A 120 6.11 5.12 16.70
C TYR A 120 7.17 5.80 15.84
N ASN A 121 7.77 6.87 16.36
CA ASN A 121 8.97 7.45 15.76
C ASN A 121 10.21 6.74 16.34
N PRO A 122 10.97 5.92 15.57
CA PRO A 122 12.14 5.23 16.10
C PRO A 122 13.27 6.20 16.52
N THR A 123 13.24 7.46 16.07
CA THR A 123 14.18 8.50 16.53
C THR A 123 13.75 9.20 17.82
N HIS A 124 12.57 8.88 18.36
CA HIS A 124 12.11 9.38 19.65
C HIS A 124 11.91 8.18 20.57
N GLY A 125 13.03 7.67 21.10
CA GLY A 125 13.02 7.00 22.39
C GLY A 125 12.26 7.89 23.36
N ARG A 126 11.22 7.32 23.97
CA ARG A 126 10.33 8.02 24.92
C ARG A 126 11.14 8.69 26.04
N PRO A 127 10.61 9.77 26.65
CA PRO A 127 11.16 10.39 27.86
C PRO A 127 11.31 9.40 29.02
#